data_AF-A0A1H8ZAR7-F1
#
_entry.id   AF-A0A1H8ZAR7-F1
#
_cell.length_a   1.000
_cell.length_b   1.000
_cell.length_c   1.000
_cell.angle_alpha   90.00
_cell.angle_beta   90.00
_cell.angle_gamma   90.00
#
_symmetry.space_group_name_H-M   'P 1'
#
loop_
_entity.id
_entity.type
_entity.pdbx_description
1 polymer ?
#
loop_
_entity_poly.entity_id
_entity_poly.type
_entity_poly.pdbx_seq_one_letter_code
_entity_poly.pdbx_strand_id
1 'polypeptide(L)' 'MERSDLFTHTLQQKDRENVWHHMSIYNDHTPVIIEQGEGAWITDSLGNRFLDGMSGLWAVNVGYGRSM' A
#
# COMPACT_ATOMS: atom_id res chain seq x y z
N MET A 1 -18.09 7.16 9.13
CA MET A 1 -17.62 6.31 8.03
C MET A 1 -17.50 7.20 6.82
N GLU A 2 -16.51 8.09 6.70
CA GLU A 2 -16.59 9.14 5.63
C GLU A 2 -15.26 9.77 5.17
N ARG A 3 -14.17 9.81 5.96
CA ARG A 3 -12.98 10.60 5.60
C ARG A 3 -11.80 9.79 5.03
N SER A 4 -11.54 8.60 5.58
CA SER A 4 -10.49 7.67 5.13
C SER A 4 -10.75 7.15 3.71
N ASP A 5 -12.02 6.90 3.39
CA ASP A 5 -12.41 6.25 2.14
C ASP A 5 -12.34 7.24 0.97
N LEU A 6 -12.79 8.48 1.19
CA LEU A 6 -12.63 9.58 0.23
C LEU A 6 -11.14 9.91 -0.02
N PHE A 7 -10.33 9.87 1.05
CA PHE A 7 -8.89 10.07 0.94
C PHE A 7 -8.24 8.96 0.10
N THR A 8 -8.57 7.71 0.38
CA THR A 8 -8.08 6.53 -0.35
C THR A 8 -8.47 6.60 -1.83
N HIS A 9 -9.74 6.86 -2.13
CA HIS A 9 -10.23 6.98 -3.50
C HIS A 9 -9.50 8.09 -4.27
N THR A 10 -9.24 9.23 -3.63
CA THR A 10 -8.49 10.34 -4.25
C THR A 10 -7.06 9.92 -4.59
N LEU A 11 -6.39 9.15 -3.74
CA LEU A 11 -5.05 8.64 -4.02
C LEU A 11 -5.06 7.60 -5.14
N GLN A 12 -6.03 6.69 -5.15
CA GLN A 12 -6.20 5.68 -6.21
C GLN A 12 -6.43 6.32 -7.58
N GLN A 13 -7.23 7.39 -7.64
CA GLN A 13 -7.43 8.14 -8.88
C GLN A 13 -6.12 8.79 -9.36
N LYS A 14 -5.40 9.47 -8.46
CA LYS A 14 -4.13 10.12 -8.80
C LYS A 14 -3.08 9.12 -9.27
N ASP A 15 -3.00 7.97 -8.60
CA ASP A 15 -2.11 6.87 -8.98
C ASP A 15 -2.41 6.41 -10.41
N ARG A 16 -3.69 6.16 -10.72
CA ARG A 16 -4.12 5.74 -12.06
C ARG A 16 -3.82 6.76 -13.16
N GLU A 17 -3.92 8.05 -12.85
CA GLU A 17 -3.69 9.13 -13.82
C GLU A 17 -2.20 9.39 -14.09
N ASN A 18 -1.33 9.10 -13.12
CA ASN A 18 0.05 9.63 -13.13
C ASN A 18 1.15 8.56 -12.96
N VAL A 19 0.83 7.33 -12.55
CA VAL A 19 1.83 6.29 -12.22
C VAL A 19 1.74 5.13 -13.19
N TRP A 20 2.86 4.82 -13.85
CA TRP A 20 3.02 3.56 -14.59
C TRP A 20 3.62 2.49 -13.66
N HIS A 21 2.81 1.52 -13.25
CA HIS A 21 3.26 0.46 -12.34
C HIS A 21 4.17 -0.56 -13.01
N HIS A 22 5.26 -0.89 -12.34
CA HIS A 22 6.14 -1.99 -12.72
C HIS A 22 5.40 -3.34 -12.67
N MET A 23 5.68 -4.22 -13.63
CA MET A 23 5.11 -5.57 -13.71
C MET A 23 3.56 -5.63 -13.70
N SER A 24 2.88 -4.53 -14.00
CA SER A 24 1.43 -4.48 -14.15
C SER A 24 1.08 -4.13 -15.59
N ILE A 25 0.19 -4.92 -16.19
CA ILE A 25 -0.46 -4.55 -17.45
C ILE A 25 -1.50 -3.47 -17.18
N TYR A 26 -1.72 -2.54 -18.11
CA TYR A 26 -2.80 -1.56 -17.97
C TYR A 26 -4.13 -2.28 -17.79
N ASN A 27 -4.82 -2.02 -16.67
CA ASN A 27 -6.05 -2.70 -16.28
C ASN A 27 -6.93 -1.78 -15.43
N ASP A 28 -8.15 -2.24 -15.15
CA ASP A 28 -9.13 -1.52 -14.33
C ASP A 28 -9.04 -1.87 -12.83
N HIS A 29 -8.00 -2.58 -12.38
CA HIS A 29 -7.87 -2.91 -10.97
C HIS A 29 -7.58 -1.66 -10.14
N THR A 30 -8.32 -1.53 -9.05
CA THR A 30 -8.09 -0.47 -8.07
C THR A 30 -6.80 -0.76 -7.31
N PRO A 31 -5.83 0.17 -7.31
CA PRO A 31 -4.57 -0.03 -6.59
C PRO A 31 -4.80 -0.04 -5.07
N VAL A 32 -4.04 -0.87 -4.37
CA VAL A 32 -4.00 -0.88 -2.90
C VAL A 32 -3.02 0.18 -2.43
N ILE A 33 -3.46 1.06 -1.52
CA ILE A 33 -2.63 2.11 -0.94
C ILE A 33 -2.19 1.66 0.45
N ILE A 34 -0.90 1.36 0.61
CA ILE A 34 -0.31 1.02 1.91
C ILE A 34 0.09 2.31 2.64
N GLU A 35 -0.39 2.50 3.87
CA GLU A 35 -0.15 3.71 4.66
C GLU A 35 0.95 3.49 5.70
N GLN A 36 1.02 2.29 6.30
CA GLN A 36 1.91 2.01 7.43
C GLN A 36 2.50 0.60 7.36
N GLY A 37 3.64 0.41 8.03
CA GLY A 37 4.24 -0.90 8.26
C GLY A 37 4.92 -0.97 9.63
N GLU A 38 4.73 -2.10 10.32
CA GLU A 38 5.32 -2.39 11.64
C GLU A 38 5.74 -3.87 11.72
N GLY A 39 7.03 -4.13 11.95
CA GLY A 39 7.56 -5.49 11.98
C GLY A 39 7.33 -6.19 10.64
N ALA A 40 6.65 -7.34 10.65
CA ALA A 40 6.29 -8.08 9.44
C ALA A 40 4.89 -7.73 8.88
N TRP A 41 4.24 -6.68 9.40
CA TRP A 41 2.87 -6.32 9.04
C TRP A 41 2.82 -4.99 8.29
N ILE A 42 1.89 -4.90 7.35
CA ILE A 42 1.55 -3.67 6.64
C ILE A 42 0.06 -3.36 6.80
N THR A 43 -0.29 -2.08 6.80
CA THR A 43 -1.66 -1.59 6.95
C THR A 43 -2.01 -0.72 5.76
N ASP A 44 -3.13 -1.00 5.10
CA ASP A 44 -3.66 -0.17 4.01
C ASP A 44 -4.39 1.07 4.55
N SER A 45 -4.67 2.03 3.67
CA SER A 45 -5.36 3.27 4.01
C SER A 45 -6.85 3.09 4.39
N LEU A 46 -7.39 1.88 4.26
CA LEU A 46 -8.71 1.49 4.75
C LEU A 46 -8.65 0.83 6.14
N GLY A 47 -7.44 0.65 6.69
CA GLY A 47 -7.20 0.05 8.00
C GLY A 47 -7.09 -1.48 8.00
N ASN A 48 -7.07 -2.13 6.82
CA ASN A 48 -6.84 -3.56 6.74
C ASN A 48 -5.36 -3.86 6.99
N ARG A 49 -5.10 -4.89 7.81
CA ARG A 49 -3.75 -5.30 8.18
C ARG A 49 -3.39 -6.63 7.53
N PHE A 50 -2.24 -6.67 6.88
CA PHE A 50 -1.73 -7.82 6.13
C PHE A 50 -0.37 -8.26 6.65
N LEU A 51 -0.15 -9.58 6.67
CA LEU A 51 1.18 -10.15 6.89
C LEU A 51 1.96 -10.05 5.59
N ASP A 52 3.10 -9.35 5.63
CA ASP A 52 4.02 -9.29 4.50
C ASP A 52 4.94 -10.51 4.49
N GLY A 53 4.46 -11.57 3.85
CA GLY A 53 5.22 -12.82 3.68
C GLY A 53 6.40 -12.73 2.70
N MET A 54 6.51 -11.63 1.96
CA MET A 54 7.55 -11.44 0.94
C MET A 54 8.65 -10.48 1.40
N SER A 55 8.48 -9.85 2.57
CA SER A 55 9.37 -8.76 3.04
C SER A 55 9.53 -7.68 1.97
N GLY A 56 8.41 -7.22 1.43
CA GLY A 56 8.28 -6.32 0.30
C GLY A 56 8.58 -7.05 -1.00
N LEU A 57 9.71 -6.69 -1.61
CA LEU A 57 10.32 -7.47 -2.70
C LEU A 57 11.65 -8.05 -2.21
N TRP A 58 11.58 -8.81 -1.11
CA TRP A 58 12.72 -9.51 -0.48
C TRP A 58 13.79 -8.57 0.10
N ALA A 59 13.40 -7.35 0.46
CA ALA A 59 14.32 -6.29 0.87
C ALA A 59 14.20 -5.93 2.35
N VAL A 60 13.06 -6.19 2.98
CA VAL A 60 12.74 -5.71 4.33
C VAL A 60 13.14 -6.74 5.38
N ASN A 61 14.43 -7.00 5.50
CA ASN A 61 14.98 -8.10 6.32
C ASN A 61 14.79 -7.93 7.83
N VAL A 62 14.68 -6.68 8.30
CA VAL A 62 14.59 -6.33 9.74
C VAL A 62 13.20 -5.80 10.12
N GLY A 63 12.23 -5.96 9.23
CA GLY A 63 10.88 -5.45 9.40
C GLY A 63 10.74 -3.93 9.19
N TYR A 64 9.50 -3.50 9.08
CA TYR A 64 9.08 -2.10 8.92
C TYR A 64 9.04 -1.36 10.27
N GLY A 65 9.06 -0.03 10.23
CA GLY A 65 8.75 0.82 11.39
C GLY A 65 9.83 0.92 12.46
N ARG A 66 11.11 0.73 12.11
CA ARG A 66 12.22 0.84 13.08
C ARG A 66 12.41 2.29 13.55
N SER A 67 12.36 2.50 14.87
CA SER A 67 12.85 3.73 15.52
C SER A 67 14.36 3.63 15.75
N MET A 68 15.07 4.75 15.58
CA MET A 68 16.48 4.90 15.99
C MET A 68 16.63 4.95 17.51
#